data_AF-A0A485P791-F1
#
_entry.id   AF-A0A485P791-F1
#
_cell.length_a   1.000
_cell.length_b   1.000
_cell.length_c   1.000
_cell.angle_alpha   90.00
_cell.angle_beta   90.00
_cell.angle_gamma   90.00
#
_symmetry.space_group_name_H-M   'P 1'
#
loop_
_entity.id
_entity.type
_entity.pdbx_description
1 polymer ?
#
loop_
_entity_poly.entity_id
_entity_poly.type
_entity_poly.pdbx_seq_one_letter_code
_entity_poly.pdbx_strand_id
1 'polypeptide(L)'
;MRAWVLLSAVLWYLTGAGGRRSSERTSKGFIYGKPGHPVKLYVKLHHHSPVLVCMDFRRAKKETVDPTYIWIGPNEKPLTGNNQINITKTGKLMVKDFLEALSGLYTCTLSYKTVKAETQEETIVKQRYDFMIFVNPFAPGWKGACNDSADCEDITNHNILQARDRIEEFFRSQAYIYYHNFNKTIPAMHFVDHSFQVVRMDSCRPGFGKNEGLHSNCASCCGNYKI
;
A
#
# COMPACT_ATOMS: atom_id res chain seq x y z
N MET A 1 -34.58 36.47 9.37
CA MET A 1 -33.56 35.66 10.08
C MET A 1 -33.32 34.33 9.35
N ARG A 2 -32.66 34.31 8.17
CA ARG A 2 -32.28 33.07 7.44
C ARG A 2 -31.07 33.25 6.50
N ALA A 3 -30.20 34.22 6.76
CA ALA A 3 -29.04 34.49 5.89
C ALA A 3 -27.69 34.10 6.54
N TRP A 4 -27.66 33.79 7.83
CA TRP A 4 -26.41 33.57 8.59
C TRP A 4 -25.96 32.11 8.67
N VAL A 5 -26.81 31.16 8.28
CA VAL A 5 -26.47 29.71 8.34
C VAL A 5 -25.62 29.28 7.14
N LEU A 6 -25.63 30.02 6.02
CA LEU A 6 -24.85 29.66 4.83
C LEU A 6 -23.39 30.16 4.90
N LEU A 7 -23.09 31.17 5.72
CA LEU A 7 -21.73 31.70 5.88
C LEU A 7 -20.82 30.78 6.71
N SER A 8 -21.38 29.97 7.62
CA SER A 8 -20.58 28.99 8.38
C SER A 8 -20.17 27.79 7.53
N ALA A 9 -21.01 27.37 6.57
CA ALA A 9 -20.68 26.28 5.64
C ALA A 9 -19.55 26.67 4.67
N VAL A 10 -19.52 27.92 4.19
CA VAL A 10 -18.49 28.39 3.25
C VAL A 10 -17.11 28.50 3.91
N LEU A 11 -17.04 28.84 5.20
CA LEU A 11 -15.74 28.92 5.90
C LEU A 11 -15.09 27.54 6.16
N TRP A 12 -15.85 26.45 6.16
CA TRP A 12 -15.31 25.10 6.31
C TRP A 12 -14.72 24.54 5.01
N TYR A 13 -15.08 25.11 3.85
CA TYR A 13 -14.49 24.71 2.57
C TYR A 13 -13.09 25.29 2.36
N LEU A 14 -12.73 26.39 3.03
CA LEU A 14 -11.43 27.06 2.83
C LEU A 14 -10.31 26.58 3.78
N THR A 15 -10.63 25.75 4.77
CA THR A 15 -9.63 25.11 5.65
C THR A 15 -9.47 23.62 5.38
N GLY A 16 -9.91 23.15 4.20
CA GLY A 16 -9.57 21.86 3.61
C GLY A 16 -8.09 21.72 3.26
N ALA A 17 -7.19 22.14 4.15
CA ALA A 17 -5.86 21.60 4.25
C ALA A 17 -5.99 20.14 4.70
N GLY A 18 -6.34 19.27 3.75
CA GLY A 18 -6.19 17.83 3.88
C GLY A 18 -4.77 17.58 4.34
N GLY A 19 -4.63 17.29 5.63
CA GLY A 19 -3.34 17.11 6.28
C GLY A 19 -2.56 16.10 5.49
N ARG A 20 -1.49 16.56 4.84
CA ARG A 20 -0.55 15.75 4.08
C ARG A 20 0.14 14.83 5.09
N ARG A 21 -0.51 13.74 5.50
CA ARG A 21 0.08 12.64 6.28
C ARG A 21 0.92 11.78 5.34
N SER A 22 1.85 12.43 4.61
CA SER A 22 2.98 11.71 4.05
C SER A 22 3.73 11.11 5.23
N SER A 23 3.96 9.79 5.21
CA SER A 23 4.99 9.19 6.03
C SER A 23 6.26 10.00 5.82
N GLU A 24 6.89 10.43 6.92
CA GLU A 24 8.03 11.34 6.89
C GLU A 24 9.24 10.54 6.38
N ARG A 25 9.30 10.41 5.04
CA ARG A 25 10.39 9.73 4.34
C ARG A 25 11.56 10.70 4.33
N THR A 26 12.60 10.33 5.06
CA THR A 26 13.85 11.12 5.06
C THR A 26 14.51 11.07 3.69
N SER A 27 15.38 12.04 3.38
CA SER A 27 16.20 12.05 2.15
C SER A 27 17.05 10.78 1.98
N LYS A 28 17.31 10.06 3.07
CA LYS A 28 18.03 8.77 3.12
C LYS A 28 17.14 7.54 2.91
N GLY A 29 15.83 7.71 2.67
CA GLY A 29 14.91 6.61 2.38
C GLY A 29 14.38 5.83 3.61
N PHE A 30 14.70 6.27 4.83
CA PHE A 30 14.17 5.66 6.06
C PHE A 30 12.74 6.11 6.35
N ILE A 31 11.96 5.19 6.92
CA ILE A 31 10.60 5.44 7.39
C ILE A 31 10.51 5.07 8.86
N TYR A 32 10.17 6.07 9.68
CA TYR A 32 10.04 5.93 11.13
C TYR A 32 8.61 5.57 11.54
N GLY A 33 8.48 4.82 12.63
CA GLY A 33 7.20 4.50 13.24
C GLY A 33 6.53 5.74 13.86
N LYS A 34 5.22 5.66 14.08
CA LYS A 34 4.46 6.68 14.81
C LYS A 34 3.67 6.02 15.95
N PRO A 35 3.84 6.45 17.21
CA PRO A 35 3.07 5.90 18.33
C PRO A 35 1.57 6.07 18.12
N GLY A 36 0.81 4.98 18.30
CA GLY A 36 -0.66 4.97 18.19
C GLY A 36 -1.20 5.19 16.77
N HIS A 37 -0.36 5.29 15.75
CA HIS A 37 -0.77 5.59 14.38
C HIS A 37 -0.04 4.70 13.38
N PRO A 38 -0.73 3.74 12.74
CA PRO A 38 -0.13 2.89 11.73
C PRO A 38 0.42 3.68 10.53
N VAL A 39 1.65 3.37 10.11
CA VAL A 39 2.27 3.96 8.93
C VAL A 39 1.93 3.13 7.70
N LYS A 40 1.18 3.71 6.76
CA LYS A 40 0.80 3.04 5.49
C LYS A 40 1.90 3.18 4.44
N LEU A 41 2.20 2.08 3.76
CA LEU A 41 3.32 1.91 2.84
C LEU A 41 2.86 1.14 1.61
N TYR A 42 3.32 1.58 0.45
CA TYR A 42 3.05 0.92 -0.82
C TYR A 42 4.38 0.57 -1.49
N VAL A 43 4.59 -0.72 -1.70
CA VAL A 43 5.84 -1.30 -2.23
C VAL A 43 5.54 -1.94 -3.57
N LYS A 44 6.39 -1.69 -4.57
CA LYS A 44 6.22 -2.27 -5.90
C LYS A 44 6.45 -3.77 -5.86
N LEU A 45 5.74 -4.49 -6.73
CA LEU A 45 5.98 -5.91 -6.91
C LEU A 45 7.44 -6.15 -7.32
N HIS A 46 8.05 -7.20 -6.76
CA HIS A 46 9.44 -7.58 -7.00
C HIS A 46 10.49 -6.50 -6.68
N HIS A 47 10.16 -5.56 -5.79
CA HIS A 47 11.10 -4.55 -5.31
C HIS A 47 11.34 -4.69 -3.81
N HIS A 48 12.45 -4.13 -3.33
CA HIS A 48 12.68 -3.98 -1.90
C HIS A 48 11.80 -2.88 -1.33
N SER A 49 11.26 -3.12 -0.14
CA SER A 49 10.62 -2.07 0.67
C SER A 49 11.64 -1.01 1.09
N PRO A 50 11.19 0.24 1.35
CA PRO A 50 11.99 1.19 2.09
C PRO A 50 12.40 0.62 3.45
N VAL A 51 13.51 1.11 4.00
CA VAL A 51 13.97 0.65 5.32
C VAL A 51 13.08 1.22 6.41
N LEU A 52 12.41 0.33 7.14
CA LEU A 52 11.55 0.67 8.26
C LEU A 52 12.36 0.69 9.54
N VAL A 53 12.16 1.72 10.36
CA VAL A 53 12.88 1.90 11.62
C VAL A 53 11.92 1.72 12.78
N CYS A 54 12.26 0.81 13.69
CA CYS A 54 11.49 0.50 14.90
C CYS A 54 11.64 1.56 16.01
N MET A 55 11.38 2.82 15.66
CA MET A 55 11.32 3.95 16.58
C MET A 55 10.67 5.13 15.87
N ASP A 56 10.16 6.09 16.64
CA ASP A 56 9.77 7.38 16.08
C ASP A 56 10.99 8.29 15.83
N PHE A 57 10.79 9.30 14.99
CA PHE A 57 11.85 10.22 14.59
C PHE A 57 12.43 11.03 15.76
N ARG A 58 11.63 11.35 16.80
CA ARG A 58 12.12 12.10 17.97
C ARG A 58 12.98 11.19 18.86
N ARG A 59 12.59 9.92 19.03
CA ARG A 59 13.38 8.92 19.75
C ARG A 59 14.70 8.62 19.04
N ALA A 60 14.70 8.54 17.71
CA ALA A 60 15.89 8.28 16.90
C ALA A 60 17.01 9.33 17.06
N LYS A 61 16.67 10.53 17.55
CA LYS A 61 17.63 11.62 17.81
C LYS A 61 18.24 11.57 19.22
N LYS A 62 17.84 10.60 20.05
CA LYS A 62 18.30 10.44 21.43
C LYS A 62 19.04 9.13 21.56
N GLU A 63 20.05 9.11 22.43
CA GLU A 63 20.69 7.86 22.83
C GLU A 63 19.70 6.97 23.57
N THR A 64 19.81 5.68 23.32
CA THR A 64 18.91 4.66 23.87
C THR A 64 19.77 3.57 24.50
N VAL A 65 19.56 3.31 25.79
CA VAL A 65 20.32 2.33 26.56
C VAL A 65 19.69 0.96 26.41
N ASP A 66 20.52 -0.04 26.10
CA ASP A 66 20.16 -1.45 25.91
C ASP A 66 18.88 -1.69 25.06
N PRO A 67 18.80 -1.13 23.83
CA PRO A 67 17.61 -1.28 23.02
C PRO A 67 17.46 -2.72 22.51
N THR A 68 16.26 -3.26 22.65
CA THR A 68 15.85 -4.54 22.05
C THR A 68 14.68 -4.31 21.11
N TYR A 69 14.66 -5.05 20.00
CA TYR A 69 13.71 -4.87 18.91
C TYR A 69 13.10 -6.21 18.54
N ILE A 70 11.76 -6.26 18.49
CA ILE A 70 11.00 -7.45 18.09
C ILE A 70 10.06 -7.05 16.99
N TRP A 71 10.16 -7.72 15.84
CA TRP A 71 9.26 -7.55 14.71
C TRP A 71 8.31 -8.74 14.62
N ILE A 72 7.02 -8.46 14.37
CA ILE A 72 5.97 -9.42 14.11
C ILE A 72 5.43 -9.14 12.71
N GLY A 73 5.34 -10.19 11.90
CA GLY A 73 4.89 -10.11 10.52
C GLY A 73 3.36 -10.16 10.38
N PRO A 74 2.86 -10.08 9.12
CA PRO A 74 1.43 -10.10 8.82
C PRO A 74 0.74 -11.43 9.13
N ASN A 75 1.52 -12.49 9.33
CA ASN A 75 1.06 -13.80 9.77
C ASN A 75 1.06 -13.96 11.30
N GLU A 76 1.20 -12.86 12.04
CA GLU A 76 1.28 -12.81 13.51
C GLU A 76 2.45 -13.57 14.13
N LYS A 77 3.43 -13.99 13.32
CA LYS A 77 4.63 -14.68 13.80
C LYS A 77 5.81 -13.72 13.94
N PRO A 78 6.71 -13.95 14.92
CA PRO A 78 7.96 -13.20 15.01
C PRO A 78 8.77 -13.34 13.72
N LEU A 79 9.28 -12.23 13.21
CA LEU A 79 10.13 -12.22 12.03
C LEU A 79 11.56 -12.55 12.41
N THR A 80 12.16 -13.45 11.63
CA THR A 80 13.60 -13.76 11.65
C THR A 80 14.21 -13.44 10.29
N GLY A 81 15.52 -13.20 10.27
CA GLY A 81 16.23 -12.93 9.02
C GLY A 81 16.17 -14.13 8.07
N ASN A 82 15.80 -13.90 6.81
CA ASN A 82 15.77 -14.91 5.75
C ASN A 82 16.00 -14.25 4.37
N ASN A 83 15.77 -14.99 3.28
CA ASN A 83 15.98 -14.49 1.91
C ASN A 83 15.12 -13.26 1.56
N GLN A 84 13.90 -13.17 2.11
CA GLN A 84 12.95 -12.08 1.88
C GLN A 84 12.93 -11.04 3.01
N ILE A 85 13.44 -11.36 4.20
CA ILE A 85 13.38 -10.49 5.38
C ILE A 85 14.79 -10.16 5.86
N ASN A 86 15.15 -8.88 5.81
CA ASN A 86 16.40 -8.37 6.36
C ASN A 86 16.13 -7.54 7.61
N ILE A 87 16.60 -8.03 8.76
CA ILE A 87 16.52 -7.33 10.05
C ILE A 87 17.94 -7.05 10.55
N THR A 88 18.21 -5.78 10.84
CA THR A 88 19.50 -5.36 11.40
C THR A 88 19.48 -5.41 12.93
N LYS A 89 20.67 -5.49 13.56
CA LYS A 89 20.82 -5.37 15.02
C LYS A 89 20.26 -4.05 15.59
N THR A 90 20.19 -3.01 14.76
CA THR A 90 19.59 -1.72 15.11
C THR A 90 18.06 -1.68 15.01
N GLY A 91 17.40 -2.83 14.80
CA GLY A 91 15.95 -2.91 14.71
C GLY A 91 15.36 -2.41 13.39
N LYS A 92 16.18 -2.16 12.37
CA LYS A 92 15.71 -1.79 11.03
C LYS A 92 15.25 -3.02 10.25
N LEU A 93 14.12 -2.91 9.57
CA LEU A 93 13.53 -3.95 8.73
C LEU A 93 13.52 -3.53 7.26
N MET A 94 13.88 -4.44 6.37
CA MET A 94 13.63 -4.35 4.94
C MET A 94 13.07 -5.70 4.46
N VAL A 95 11.87 -5.66 3.89
CA VAL A 95 11.31 -6.76 3.11
C VAL A 95 11.86 -6.67 1.68
N LYS A 96 12.45 -7.75 1.18
CA LYS A 96 13.04 -7.89 -0.16
C LYS A 96 12.08 -8.61 -1.09
N ASP A 97 12.20 -8.32 -2.39
CA ASP A 97 11.42 -8.98 -3.45
C ASP A 97 9.94 -9.08 -3.07
N PHE A 98 9.33 -7.91 -2.84
CA PHE A 98 8.02 -7.82 -2.21
C PHE A 98 6.93 -8.43 -3.11
N LEU A 99 6.20 -9.40 -2.55
CA LEU A 99 5.09 -10.09 -3.18
C LEU A 99 3.77 -9.74 -2.46
N GLU A 100 2.65 -9.99 -3.13
CA GLU A 100 1.30 -9.84 -2.56
C GLU A 100 1.19 -10.46 -1.16
N ALA A 101 1.59 -11.72 -1.01
CA ALA A 101 1.44 -12.48 0.23
C ALA A 101 2.24 -11.91 1.41
N LEU A 102 3.16 -10.98 1.16
CA LEU A 102 3.94 -10.27 2.19
C LEU A 102 3.25 -8.97 2.62
N SER A 103 2.04 -8.69 2.14
CA SER A 103 1.30 -7.51 2.58
C SER A 103 0.58 -7.74 3.89
N GLY A 104 0.34 -6.67 4.62
CA GLY A 104 -0.43 -6.67 5.85
C GLY A 104 0.24 -5.86 6.96
N LEU A 105 -0.12 -6.20 8.19
CA LEU A 105 0.34 -5.50 9.39
C LEU A 105 1.69 -6.03 9.86
N TYR A 106 2.68 -5.16 9.89
CA TYR A 106 3.98 -5.37 10.50
C TYR A 106 4.04 -4.57 11.79
N THR A 107 4.24 -5.25 12.90
CA THR A 107 4.35 -4.62 14.22
C THR A 107 5.78 -4.69 14.69
N CYS A 108 6.31 -3.57 15.21
CA CYS A 108 7.55 -3.58 15.94
C CYS A 108 7.37 -3.14 17.38
N THR A 109 8.04 -3.84 18.29
CA THR A 109 8.18 -3.44 19.70
C THR A 109 9.64 -3.08 19.98
N LEU A 110 9.86 -1.83 20.36
CA LEU A 110 11.13 -1.34 20.92
C LEU A 110 11.04 -1.42 22.44
N SER A 111 11.98 -2.09 23.09
CA SER A 111 12.16 -2.00 24.54
C SER A 111 13.51 -1.38 24.85
N TYR A 112 13.57 -0.46 25.80
CA TYR A 112 14.81 0.21 26.20
C TYR A 112 14.78 0.61 27.67
N LYS A 113 15.97 0.83 28.24
CA LYS A 113 16.10 1.29 29.62
C LYS A 113 16.11 2.81 29.71
N THR A 114 15.45 3.34 30.74
CA THR A 114 15.56 4.72 31.18
C THR A 114 16.08 4.75 32.60
N VAL A 115 17.11 5.56 32.83
CA VAL A 115 17.71 5.76 34.15
C VAL A 115 17.26 7.10 34.70
N LYS A 116 16.68 7.12 35.89
CA LYS A 116 16.39 8.37 36.60
C LYS A 116 17.71 8.96 37.10
N ALA A 117 18.02 10.19 36.70
CA ALA A 117 19.30 10.83 37.03
C ALA A 117 19.52 10.97 38.56
N GLU A 118 18.45 11.18 39.33
CA GLU A 118 18.50 11.42 40.77
C GLU A 118 18.68 10.13 41.59
N THR A 119 18.01 9.05 41.21
CA THR A 119 17.93 7.82 42.01
C THR A 119 18.73 6.65 41.42
N GLN A 120 19.31 6.83 40.23
CA GLN A 120 19.90 5.76 39.40
C GLN A 120 18.97 4.57 39.14
N GLU A 121 17.67 4.75 39.34
CA GLU A 121 16.68 3.69 39.16
C GLU A 121 16.50 3.39 37.66
N GLU A 122 16.72 2.13 37.28
CA GLU A 122 16.51 1.64 35.91
C GLU A 122 15.06 1.20 35.72
N THR A 123 14.43 1.72 34.67
CA THR A 123 13.05 1.35 34.28
C THR A 123 13.04 0.93 32.81
N ILE A 124 12.33 -0.15 32.49
CA ILE A 124 12.21 -0.64 31.11
C ILE A 124 10.94 -0.05 30.49
N VAL A 125 11.11 0.69 29.40
CA VAL A 125 10.02 1.25 28.60
C VAL A 125 9.83 0.40 27.35
N LYS A 126 8.59 0.04 27.04
CA LYS A 126 8.20 -0.68 25.82
C LYS A 126 7.32 0.21 24.95
N GLN A 127 7.67 0.33 23.68
CA GLN A 127 6.93 1.13 22.72
C GLN A 127 6.62 0.31 21.46
N ARG A 128 5.34 0.28 21.09
CA ARG A 128 4.84 -0.38 19.88
C ARG A 128 4.72 0.62 18.72
N TYR A 129 5.06 0.15 17.53
CA TYR A 129 4.90 0.85 16.26
C TYR A 129 4.31 -0.07 15.21
N ASP A 130 3.29 0.41 14.50
CA ASP A 130 2.58 -0.38 13.50
C ASP A 130 2.85 0.17 12.09
N PHE A 131 3.06 -0.75 11.15
CA PHE A 131 3.30 -0.46 9.74
C PHE A 131 2.36 -1.32 8.90
N MET A 132 1.54 -0.70 8.06
CA MET A 132 0.72 -1.41 7.09
C MET A 132 1.40 -1.35 5.73
N ILE A 133 1.85 -2.49 5.23
CA ILE A 133 2.57 -2.59 3.95
C ILE A 133 1.66 -3.25 2.92
N PHE A 134 1.51 -2.62 1.77
CA PHE A 134 0.70 -3.09 0.66
C PHE A 134 1.52 -3.14 -0.62
N VAL A 135 1.10 -3.99 -1.55
CA VAL A 135 1.58 -3.94 -2.93
C VAL A 135 1.02 -2.69 -3.60
N ASN A 136 1.91 -1.96 -4.26
CA ASN A 136 1.54 -1.00 -5.28
C ASN A 136 1.48 -1.73 -6.63
N PRO A 137 0.29 -1.88 -7.24
CA PRO A 137 0.17 -2.50 -8.56
C PRO A 137 0.79 -1.63 -9.66
N PHE A 138 1.01 -0.34 -9.42
CA PHE A 138 1.48 0.59 -10.43
C PHE A 138 3.02 0.71 -10.45
N ALA A 139 3.60 0.54 -11.64
CA ALA A 139 5.04 0.62 -11.92
C ALA A 139 5.63 2.03 -11.66
N PRO A 140 6.96 2.19 -11.44
CA PRO A 140 7.60 3.52 -11.39
C PRO A 140 7.21 4.36 -12.61
N GLY A 141 6.91 5.65 -12.42
CA GLY A 141 6.61 6.55 -13.54
C GLY A 141 5.17 6.50 -14.05
N TRP A 142 4.30 5.63 -13.52
CA TRP A 142 2.88 5.58 -13.91
C TRP A 142 2.19 6.94 -13.80
N LYS A 143 2.54 7.72 -12.77
CA LYS A 143 1.99 9.06 -12.55
C LYS A 143 2.51 10.09 -13.56
N GLY A 144 3.72 9.89 -14.10
CA GLY A 144 4.29 10.74 -15.15
C GLY A 144 3.67 10.50 -16.53
N ALA A 145 2.94 9.38 -16.71
CA ALA A 145 2.12 9.16 -17.90
C ALA A 145 0.80 9.96 -17.86
N CYS A 146 0.47 10.56 -16.72
CA CYS A 146 -0.72 11.37 -16.55
C CYS A 146 -0.37 12.85 -16.51
N ASN A 147 -1.03 13.64 -17.36
CA ASN A 147 -0.95 15.09 -17.30
C ASN A 147 -1.66 15.57 -16.03
N ASP A 148 -1.08 16.53 -15.31
CA ASP A 148 -1.53 16.98 -13.97
C ASP A 148 -2.98 17.50 -13.90
N SER A 149 -3.69 17.63 -15.04
CA SER A 149 -5.05 18.16 -15.12
C SER A 149 -6.17 17.13 -15.16
N ALA A 150 -5.88 15.83 -15.31
CA ALA A 150 -6.90 14.81 -15.44
C ALA A 150 -6.89 13.83 -14.26
N ASP A 151 -8.06 13.32 -13.89
CA ASP A 151 -8.15 12.18 -12.98
C ASP A 151 -7.53 10.96 -13.70
N CYS A 152 -6.24 10.77 -13.43
CA CYS A 152 -5.39 9.73 -13.98
C CYS A 152 -5.96 8.33 -13.73
N GLU A 153 -6.70 8.16 -12.63
CA GLU A 153 -7.34 6.88 -12.33
C GLU A 153 -8.53 6.64 -13.26
N ASP A 154 -9.35 7.66 -13.54
CA ASP A 154 -10.45 7.55 -14.51
C ASP A 154 -9.93 7.26 -15.92
N ILE A 155 -8.87 7.93 -16.37
CA ILE A 155 -8.24 7.65 -17.67
C ILE A 155 -7.71 6.23 -17.72
N THR A 156 -7.00 5.78 -16.67
CA THR A 156 -6.45 4.43 -16.61
C THR A 156 -7.56 3.39 -16.62
N ASN A 157 -8.62 3.60 -15.83
CA ASN A 157 -9.80 2.73 -15.79
C ASN A 157 -10.50 2.69 -17.15
N HIS A 158 -10.67 3.83 -17.82
CA HIS A 158 -11.24 3.90 -19.15
C HIS A 158 -10.42 3.11 -20.17
N ASN A 159 -9.09 3.27 -20.16
CA ASN A 159 -8.18 2.54 -21.04
C ASN A 159 -8.24 1.02 -20.80
N ILE A 160 -8.34 0.60 -19.53
CA ILE A 160 -8.50 -0.82 -19.18
C ILE A 160 -9.83 -1.37 -19.70
N LEU A 161 -10.93 -0.62 -19.57
CA LEU A 161 -12.23 -1.01 -20.12
C LEU A 161 -12.19 -1.08 -21.64
N GLN A 162 -11.57 -0.12 -22.31
CA GLN A 162 -11.41 -0.14 -23.76
C GLN A 162 -10.55 -1.32 -24.23
N ALA A 163 -9.47 -1.65 -23.51
CA ALA A 163 -8.64 -2.81 -23.79
C ALA A 163 -9.43 -4.12 -23.61
N ARG A 164 -10.21 -4.23 -22.53
CA ARG A 164 -11.13 -5.35 -22.31
C ARG A 164 -12.08 -5.53 -23.48
N ASP A 165 -12.79 -4.46 -23.86
CA ASP A 165 -13.83 -4.51 -24.89
C ASP A 165 -13.24 -4.93 -26.24
N ARG A 166 -12.05 -4.42 -26.58
CA ARG A 166 -11.32 -4.82 -27.82
C ARG A 166 -10.87 -6.28 -27.81
N ILE A 167 -10.41 -6.78 -26.67
CA ILE A 167 -10.01 -8.19 -26.52
C ILE A 167 -11.24 -9.11 -26.66
N GLU A 168 -12.35 -8.73 -26.03
CA GLU A 168 -13.62 -9.47 -26.11
C GLU A 168 -14.17 -9.48 -27.53
N GLU A 169 -14.19 -8.32 -28.20
CA GLU A 169 -14.61 -8.21 -29.61
C GLU A 169 -13.75 -9.04 -30.54
N PHE A 170 -12.42 -9.03 -30.35
CA PHE A 170 -11.51 -9.86 -31.13
C PHE A 170 -11.89 -11.34 -31.04
N PHE A 171 -12.03 -11.90 -29.83
CA PHE A 171 -12.36 -13.32 -29.66
C PHE A 171 -13.77 -13.66 -30.18
N ARG A 172 -14.75 -12.77 -29.98
CA ARG A 172 -16.10 -12.93 -30.53
C ARG A 172 -16.08 -12.96 -32.06
N SER A 173 -15.29 -12.11 -32.71
CA SER A 173 -15.15 -12.10 -34.17
C SER A 173 -14.51 -13.39 -34.70
N GLN A 174 -13.49 -13.92 -33.99
CA GLN A 174 -12.86 -15.19 -34.34
C GLN A 174 -13.86 -16.36 -34.23
N ALA A 175 -14.67 -16.39 -33.16
CA ALA A 175 -15.73 -17.39 -32.99
C ALA A 175 -16.75 -17.32 -34.14
N TYR A 176 -17.23 -16.12 -34.49
CA TYR A 176 -18.21 -15.91 -35.55
C TYR A 176 -17.70 -16.38 -36.92
N ILE A 177 -16.47 -15.99 -37.28
CA ILE A 177 -15.83 -16.44 -38.52
C ILE A 177 -15.71 -17.96 -38.56
N TYR A 178 -15.35 -18.58 -37.43
CA TYR A 178 -15.26 -20.03 -37.31
C TYR A 178 -16.61 -20.74 -37.55
N TYR A 179 -17.69 -20.28 -36.90
CA TYR A 179 -19.00 -20.93 -36.99
C TYR A 179 -19.75 -20.73 -38.31
N HIS A 180 -19.44 -19.68 -39.08
CA HIS A 180 -20.20 -19.35 -40.30
C HIS A 180 -19.40 -19.50 -41.59
N ASN A 181 -18.09 -19.76 -41.52
CA ASN A 181 -17.25 -19.92 -42.69
C ASN A 181 -16.80 -21.38 -42.83
N PHE A 182 -17.77 -22.27 -43.13
CA PHE A 182 -17.61 -23.73 -43.20
C PHE A 182 -16.54 -24.25 -44.18
N ASN A 183 -16.05 -23.39 -45.10
CA ASN A 183 -15.10 -23.74 -46.16
C ASN A 183 -13.65 -23.30 -45.89
N LYS A 184 -13.30 -22.82 -44.68
CA LYS A 184 -11.93 -22.41 -44.35
C LYS A 184 -11.23 -23.41 -43.43
N THR A 185 -9.98 -23.72 -43.74
CA THR A 185 -9.09 -24.53 -42.92
C THR A 185 -8.91 -23.88 -41.55
N ILE A 186 -9.05 -24.67 -40.48
CA ILE A 186 -8.91 -24.19 -39.10
C ILE A 186 -7.45 -23.77 -38.87
N PRO A 187 -7.17 -22.51 -38.50
CA PRO A 187 -5.82 -22.08 -38.15
C PRO A 187 -5.31 -22.84 -36.91
N ALA A 188 -3.99 -23.04 -36.84
CA ALA A 188 -3.36 -23.73 -35.71
C ALA A 188 -3.65 -23.08 -34.33
N MET A 189 -3.89 -21.76 -34.29
CA MET A 189 -4.49 -21.08 -33.16
C MET A 189 -5.90 -20.63 -33.53
N HIS A 190 -6.91 -21.16 -32.84
CA HIS A 190 -8.31 -20.74 -32.98
C HIS A 190 -8.93 -20.54 -31.60
N PHE A 191 -9.92 -19.66 -31.54
CA PHE A 191 -10.65 -19.41 -30.30
C PHE A 191 -11.62 -20.57 -30.03
N VAL A 192 -11.61 -21.08 -28.80
CA VAL A 192 -12.60 -22.06 -28.32
C VAL A 192 -13.70 -21.29 -27.61
N ASP A 193 -14.94 -21.50 -28.03
CA ASP A 193 -16.06 -20.79 -27.44
C ASP A 193 -16.13 -21.01 -25.91
N HIS A 194 -16.49 -19.99 -25.16
CA HIS A 194 -16.49 -19.97 -23.69
C HIS A 194 -15.11 -20.16 -23.00
N SER A 195 -13.99 -20.20 -23.73
CA SER A 195 -12.64 -20.31 -23.12
C SER A 195 -12.08 -18.99 -22.57
N PHE A 196 -12.72 -17.86 -22.90
CA PHE A 196 -12.35 -16.53 -22.41
C PHE A 196 -13.44 -15.98 -21.49
N GLN A 197 -13.05 -15.60 -20.28
CA GLN A 197 -13.93 -14.98 -19.31
C GLN A 197 -13.25 -13.72 -18.78
N VAL A 198 -13.96 -12.59 -18.87
CA VAL A 198 -13.57 -11.38 -18.15
C VAL A 198 -14.43 -11.26 -16.90
N VAL A 199 -13.78 -11.27 -15.74
CA VAL A 199 -14.44 -11.03 -14.46
C VAL A 199 -13.96 -9.70 -13.91
N ARG A 200 -14.90 -8.78 -13.67
CA ARG A 200 -14.61 -7.58 -12.89
C ARG A 200 -14.50 -8.00 -11.43
N MET A 201 -13.32 -7.82 -10.83
CA MET A 201 -13.11 -8.09 -9.42
C MET A 201 -13.28 -6.79 -8.65
N ASP A 202 -14.43 -6.64 -7.98
CA ASP A 202 -14.75 -5.47 -7.16
C ASP A 202 -14.07 -5.50 -5.78
N SER A 203 -13.23 -6.51 -5.53
CA SER A 203 -12.35 -6.64 -4.36
C SER A 203 -10.89 -6.66 -4.79
N CYS A 204 -10.01 -5.96 -4.07
CA CYS A 204 -8.58 -6.17 -4.29
C CYS A 204 -8.22 -7.58 -3.82
N ARG A 205 -7.27 -8.21 -4.51
CA ARG A 205 -6.60 -9.38 -3.95
C ARG A 205 -5.96 -9.00 -2.60
N PRO A 206 -5.98 -9.90 -1.59
CA PRO A 206 -5.38 -9.63 -0.29
C PRO A 206 -3.98 -9.04 -0.43
N GLY A 207 -3.74 -7.84 0.10
CA GLY A 207 -2.43 -7.20 0.04
C GLY A 207 -2.24 -6.13 -1.04
N PHE A 208 -3.19 -5.97 -1.95
CA PHE A 208 -3.26 -4.78 -2.80
C PHE A 208 -4.08 -3.69 -2.09
N GLY A 209 -3.69 -2.42 -2.24
CA GLY A 209 -4.42 -1.30 -1.64
C GLY A 209 -4.18 0.03 -2.34
N LYS A 210 -5.12 0.97 -2.20
CA LYS A 210 -5.01 2.35 -2.71
C LYS A 210 -4.54 3.31 -1.61
N ASN A 211 -3.83 4.37 -1.99
CA ASN A 211 -3.35 5.40 -1.06
C ASN A 211 -4.51 6.32 -0.62
N GLU A 212 -4.91 6.23 0.65
CA GLU A 212 -5.98 7.05 1.22
C GLU A 212 -5.76 8.56 1.12
N GLY A 213 -4.50 9.03 1.11
CA GLY A 213 -4.18 10.44 0.97
C GLY A 213 -4.44 11.00 -0.43
N LEU A 214 -4.55 10.15 -1.45
CA LEU A 214 -4.96 10.53 -2.81
C LEU A 214 -6.42 10.16 -3.12
N HIS A 215 -6.99 9.17 -2.41
CA HIS A 215 -8.32 8.62 -2.70
C HIS A 215 -9.19 8.60 -1.45
N SER A 216 -9.46 9.77 -0.86
CA SER A 216 -10.29 9.93 0.35
C SER A 216 -11.71 9.39 0.19
N ASN A 217 -12.22 9.41 -1.04
CA ASN A 217 -13.58 8.99 -1.40
C ASN A 217 -13.69 7.46 -1.58
N CYS A 218 -12.56 6.76 -1.56
CA CYS A 218 -12.45 5.30 -1.70
C CYS A 218 -11.83 4.67 -0.44
N ALA A 219 -12.00 5.30 0.72
CA ALA A 219 -11.46 4.83 2.00
C ALA A 219 -11.92 3.40 2.37
N SER A 220 -13.01 2.91 1.76
CA SER A 220 -13.56 1.55 1.92
C SER A 220 -13.27 0.61 0.74
N CYS A 221 -12.59 1.07 -0.31
CA CYS A 221 -12.39 0.28 -1.52
C CYS A 221 -11.33 -0.80 -1.41
N CYS A 222 -10.65 -0.93 -0.26
CA CYS A 222 -9.91 -2.11 0.20
C CYS A 222 -9.37 -1.88 1.62
N GLY A 223 -10.29 -1.92 2.59
CA GLY A 223 -9.98 -1.64 3.98
C GLY A 223 -11.14 -1.99 4.90
N ASN A 224 -11.45 -3.28 5.01
CA ASN A 224 -12.10 -3.83 6.20
C ASN A 224 -11.45 -5.18 6.49
N TYR A 225 -10.28 -5.14 7.12
CA TYR A 225 -9.80 -6.27 7.90
C TYR A 225 -10.75 -6.38 9.09
N LYS A 226 -11.76 -7.25 8.98
CA LYS A 226 -12.37 -7.82 10.17
C LYS A 226 -11.36 -8.81 10.73
N ILE A 227 -10.96 -8.55 11.97
CA ILE A 227 -10.27 -9.47 12.88
C ILE A 227 -11.09 -10.75 13.00
#